data_AF-A0A9E2ZM89-F1
#
_entry.id   AF-A0A9E2ZM89-F1
#
_cell.length_a   1.000
_cell.length_b   1.000
_cell.length_c   1.000
_cell.angle_alpha   90.00
_cell.angle_beta   90.00
_cell.angle_gamma   90.00
#
_symmetry.space_group_name_H-M   'P 1'
#
loop_
_entity.id
_entity.type
_entity.pdbx_description
1 polymer ?
#
loop_
_entity_poly.entity_id
_entity_poly.type
_entity_poly.pdbx_seq_one_letter_code
_entity_poly.pdbx_strand_id
1 'polypeptide(L)'
;MSNIFNSLIWLVLVVAIVAVVVLVLRSVLTPGARGRARSEPPVVQQPVVQQPVATSGLAPGWYPDQNDPGLMRYFDGRVWTNSTSPRN
;
A
#
# COMPACT_ATOMS: atom_id res chain seq x y z
N MET A 1 21.84 50.68 -7.99
CA MET A 1 21.06 49.51 -8.45
C MET A 1 21.89 48.23 -8.66
N SER A 2 23.20 48.30 -8.92
CA SER A 2 24.08 47.13 -9.19
C SER A 2 24.19 46.12 -8.03
N ASN A 3 24.14 46.58 -6.77
CA ASN A 3 24.25 45.70 -5.59
C ASN A 3 23.04 44.78 -5.41
N ILE A 4 21.85 45.21 -5.84
CA ILE A 4 20.63 44.39 -5.77
C ILE A 4 20.72 43.22 -6.75
N PHE A 5 21.18 43.46 -7.98
CA PHE A 5 21.35 42.39 -8.96
C PHE A 5 22.41 41.38 -8.52
N ASN A 6 23.55 41.83 -8.00
CA ASN A 6 24.57 40.92 -7.44
C ASN A 6 24.07 40.16 -6.20
N SER A 7 23.29 40.81 -5.33
CA SER A 7 22.68 40.17 -4.16
C SER A 7 21.63 39.13 -4.56
N LEU A 8 20.85 39.40 -5.62
CA LEU A 8 19.88 38.45 -6.15
C LEU A 8 20.59 37.24 -6.77
N ILE A 9 21.67 37.47 -7.52
CA ILE A 9 22.52 36.40 -8.07
C ILE A 9 23.08 35.52 -6.95
N TRP A 10 23.62 36.13 -5.89
CA TRP A 10 24.13 35.39 -4.73
C TRP A 10 23.04 34.60 -4.00
N LEU A 11 21.86 35.19 -3.82
CA LEU A 11 20.74 34.52 -3.16
C LEU A 11 20.27 33.31 -3.98
N VAL A 12 20.09 33.46 -5.29
CA VAL A 12 19.72 32.35 -6.19
C VAL A 12 20.78 31.25 -6.16
N LEU A 13 22.07 31.62 -6.15
CA LEU A 13 23.18 30.67 -6.09
C LEU A 13 23.17 29.88 -4.78
N VAL A 14 22.95 30.52 -3.63
CA VAL A 14 22.86 29.85 -2.33
C VAL A 14 21.63 28.92 -2.29
N VAL A 15 20.47 29.38 -2.74
CA VAL A 15 19.25 28.57 -2.79
C VAL A 15 19.45 27.35 -3.71
N ALA A 16 20.10 27.53 -4.85
CA ALA A 16 20.42 26.42 -5.76
C ALA A 16 21.35 25.40 -5.11
N ILE A 17 22.39 25.85 -4.40
CA ILE A 17 23.30 24.95 -3.66
C ILE A 17 22.53 24.18 -2.58
N VAL A 18 21.72 24.86 -1.77
CA VAL A 18 20.91 24.22 -0.72
C VAL A 18 19.94 23.20 -1.33
N ALA A 19 19.28 23.54 -2.44
CA ALA A 19 18.38 22.63 -3.13
C ALA A 19 19.11 21.37 -3.64
N VAL A 20 20.32 21.52 -4.19
CA VAL A 20 21.16 20.39 -4.62
C VAL A 20 21.57 19.53 -3.44
N VAL A 21 22.02 20.13 -2.34
CA VAL A 21 22.38 19.39 -1.12
C VAL A 21 21.20 18.59 -0.58
N VAL A 22 20.01 19.20 -0.50
CA VAL A 22 18.79 18.51 -0.09
C VAL A 22 18.45 17.38 -1.06
N LEU A 23 18.59 17.59 -2.37
CA LEU A 23 18.29 16.56 -3.38
C LEU A 23 19.26 15.37 -3.30
N VAL A 24 20.54 15.63 -3.05
CA VAL A 24 21.55 14.59 -2.80
C VAL A 24 21.26 13.85 -1.50
N LEU A 25 20.99 14.57 -0.40
CA LEU A 25 20.66 13.98 0.89
C LEU A 25 19.40 13.10 0.79
N ARG A 26 18.36 13.57 0.10
CA ARG A 26 17.16 12.79 -0.21
C ARG A 26 17.49 11.56 -1.04
N SER A 27 18.41 11.65 -2.01
CA SER A 27 18.78 10.50 -2.83
C SER A 27 19.55 9.42 -2.07
N VAL A 28 20.32 9.81 -1.04
CA VAL A 28 21.06 8.89 -0.17
C VAL A 28 20.14 8.27 0.89
N LEU A 29 19.26 9.07 1.51
CA LEU A 29 18.33 8.62 2.54
C LEU A 29 17.11 7.88 1.98
N THR A 30 16.77 8.11 0.70
CA THR A 30 15.62 7.50 0.01
C THR A 30 16.11 6.70 -1.21
N PRO A 31 16.82 5.57 -1.01
CA PRO A 31 17.18 4.70 -2.12
C PRO A 31 15.92 3.98 -2.61
N GLY A 32 15.25 4.50 -3.66
CA GLY A 32 14.12 3.77 -4.24
C GLY A 32 13.28 4.43 -5.31
N ALA A 33 13.40 5.74 -5.57
CA ALA A 33 12.43 6.43 -6.43
C ALA A 33 12.81 6.54 -7.92
N ARG A 34 13.98 6.05 -8.37
CA ARG A 34 14.42 6.18 -9.77
C ARG A 34 14.01 5.04 -10.71
N GLY A 35 13.29 4.03 -10.22
CA GLY A 35 12.87 2.86 -11.01
C GLY A 35 11.41 2.86 -11.51
N ARG A 36 10.62 3.90 -11.25
CA ARG A 36 9.15 3.84 -11.41
C ARG A 36 8.57 4.63 -12.60
N ALA A 37 9.42 5.14 -13.51
CA ALA A 37 8.98 5.93 -14.67
C ALA A 37 8.65 5.09 -15.92
N ARG A 38 8.73 3.75 -15.85
CA ARG A 38 8.08 2.85 -16.81
C ARG A 38 7.37 1.73 -16.09
N SER A 39 6.41 2.11 -15.27
CA SER A 39 5.29 1.25 -15.01
C SER A 39 4.22 1.69 -16.01
N GLU A 40 4.08 0.98 -17.14
CA GLU A 40 2.73 0.59 -17.56
C GLU A 40 1.93 0.34 -16.29
N PRO A 41 0.69 0.84 -16.13
CA PRO A 41 -0.07 0.51 -14.93
C PRO A 41 0.04 -1.02 -14.83
N PRO A 42 0.81 -1.57 -13.87
CA PRO A 42 0.75 -2.99 -13.70
C PRO A 42 -0.72 -3.10 -13.37
N VAL A 43 -1.46 -3.89 -14.15
CA VAL A 43 -2.66 -4.52 -13.61
C VAL A 43 -2.23 -4.86 -12.21
N VAL A 44 -2.77 -4.13 -11.24
CA VAL A 44 -2.47 -4.38 -9.87
C VAL A 44 -3.14 -5.73 -9.74
N GLN A 45 -2.35 -6.77 -9.98
CA GLN A 45 -2.36 -7.94 -9.15
C GLN A 45 -2.13 -7.32 -7.77
N GLN A 46 -3.24 -6.85 -7.22
CA GLN A 46 -3.59 -7.11 -5.85
C GLN A 46 -3.09 -8.54 -5.65
N PRO A 47 -2.52 -8.87 -4.50
CA PRO A 47 -2.64 -10.24 -4.11
C PRO A 47 -4.17 -10.47 -4.16
N VAL A 48 -4.64 -11.03 -5.28
CA VAL A 48 -5.44 -12.22 -5.27
C VAL A 48 -4.60 -13.08 -4.35
N VAL A 49 -4.83 -12.90 -3.04
CA VAL A 49 -4.95 -14.01 -2.13
C VAL A 49 -5.70 -14.96 -3.01
N GLN A 50 -4.97 -15.96 -3.53
CA GLN A 50 -5.57 -17.05 -4.26
C GLN A 50 -6.52 -17.61 -3.23
N GLN A 51 -7.73 -17.06 -3.20
CA GLN A 51 -8.88 -17.67 -2.60
C GLN A 51 -8.83 -19.00 -3.33
N PRO A 52 -8.49 -20.10 -2.63
CA PRO A 52 -8.46 -21.38 -3.28
C PRO A 52 -9.82 -21.46 -3.97
N VAL A 53 -9.80 -21.62 -5.30
CA VAL A 53 -10.95 -22.08 -6.06
C VAL A 53 -11.64 -23.06 -5.14
N ALA A 54 -12.87 -22.75 -4.73
CA ALA A 54 -13.58 -23.42 -3.65
C ALA A 54 -13.47 -24.93 -3.85
N THR A 55 -12.39 -25.46 -3.30
CA THR A 55 -12.06 -26.86 -3.23
C THR A 55 -12.60 -27.13 -1.86
N SER A 56 -13.93 -27.31 -1.86
CA SER A 56 -14.69 -27.97 -0.82
C SER A 56 -13.76 -28.91 -0.06
N GLY A 57 -13.27 -28.48 1.11
CA GLY A 57 -12.32 -29.31 1.85
C GLY A 57 -11.43 -28.62 2.87
N LEU A 58 -10.76 -27.50 2.58
CA LEU A 58 -9.59 -27.09 3.42
C LEU A 58 -9.50 -25.58 3.69
N ALA A 59 -10.53 -25.02 4.33
CA ALA A 59 -10.45 -23.64 4.77
C ALA A 59 -9.53 -23.46 6.00
N PRO A 60 -8.83 -22.32 6.15
CA PRO A 60 -7.71 -22.14 7.08
C PRO A 60 -8.11 -22.04 8.57
N GLY A 61 -8.81 -23.01 9.14
CA GLY A 61 -9.00 -23.15 10.60
C GLY A 61 -9.80 -22.05 11.30
N TRP A 62 -10.46 -21.16 10.56
CA TRP A 62 -11.22 -20.04 11.13
C TRP A 62 -12.47 -20.54 11.86
N TYR A 63 -13.20 -21.51 11.30
CA TYR A 63 -14.35 -22.18 11.95
C TYR A 63 -14.57 -23.60 11.38
N PRO A 64 -15.08 -24.57 12.18
CA PRO A 64 -15.21 -25.98 11.77
C PRO A 64 -16.28 -26.25 10.69
N ASP A 65 -17.24 -25.35 10.55
CA ASP A 65 -18.44 -25.40 9.72
C ASP A 65 -18.31 -24.64 8.38
N GLN A 66 -17.12 -24.12 8.04
CA GLN A 66 -16.93 -23.31 6.83
C GLN A 66 -17.21 -24.07 5.52
N ASN A 67 -17.03 -25.40 5.54
CA ASN A 67 -17.29 -26.26 4.38
C ASN A 67 -18.76 -26.66 4.26
N ASP A 68 -19.62 -26.26 5.19
CA ASP A 68 -21.06 -26.52 5.12
C ASP A 68 -21.78 -25.32 4.48
N PRO A 69 -22.07 -25.35 3.17
CA PRO A 69 -22.76 -24.25 2.49
C PRO A 69 -24.21 -24.05 2.99
N GLY A 70 -24.75 -25.01 3.74
CA GLY A 70 -26.07 -24.95 4.37
C GLY A 70 -26.09 -24.20 5.69
N LEU A 71 -24.93 -23.79 6.23
CA LEU A 71 -24.84 -23.08 7.51
C LEU A 71 -24.37 -21.63 7.34
N MET A 72 -25.01 -20.74 8.09
CA MET A 72 -24.63 -19.33 8.25
C MET A 72 -24.28 -19.08 9.72
N ARG A 73 -23.12 -18.46 9.97
CA ARG A 73 -22.65 -18.11 11.33
C ARG A 73 -22.97 -16.65 11.65
N TYR A 74 -23.42 -16.39 12.87
CA TYR A 74 -23.79 -15.03 13.29
C TYR A 74 -22.57 -14.19 13.72
N PHE A 75 -22.60 -12.90 13.42
CA PHE A 75 -21.62 -11.89 13.86
C PHE A 75 -22.29 -10.91 14.83
N ASP A 76 -21.69 -10.67 15.99
CA ASP A 76 -22.29 -9.84 17.06
C ASP A 76 -21.92 -8.34 16.98
N GLY A 77 -21.17 -7.95 15.95
CA GLY A 77 -20.66 -6.58 15.78
C GLY A 77 -19.22 -6.38 16.28
N ARG A 78 -18.64 -7.36 16.97
CA ARG A 78 -17.24 -7.34 17.41
C ARG A 78 -16.50 -8.61 17.02
N VAL A 79 -17.12 -9.77 17.22
CA VAL A 79 -16.56 -11.10 16.94
C VAL A 79 -17.61 -12.00 16.29
N TRP A 80 -17.12 -12.99 15.54
CA TRP A 80 -17.97 -14.06 15.05
C TRP A 80 -18.35 -14.97 16.22
N THR A 81 -19.62 -15.34 16.28
CA THR A 81 -20.16 -16.19 17.35
C THR A 81 -19.97 -17.68 17.01
N ASN A 82 -20.21 -18.56 17.99
CA ASN A 82 -20.27 -20.01 17.73
C ASN A 82 -21.66 -20.50 17.28
N SER A 83 -22.61 -19.57 17.10
CA SER A 83 -23.98 -19.88 16.73
C SER A 83 -24.14 -19.94 15.22
N THR A 84 -24.83 -20.97 14.74
CA THR A 84 -25.10 -21.20 13.32
C THR A 84 -26.60 -21.31 13.06
N SER A 85 -27.01 -21.04 11.82
CA SER A 85 -28.37 -21.22 11.33
C SER A 85 -28.35 -21.92 9.98
N PRO A 86 -29.35 -22.79 9.71
CA PRO A 86 -29.60 -23.29 8.36
C PRO A 86 -29.88 -22.14 7.40
N ARG A 87 -29.41 -22.29 6.16
CA ARG A 87 -29.75 -21.46 5.02
C ARG A 87 -31.04 -21.99 4.38
N ASN A 88 -32.15 -21.28 4.57
CA ASN A 88 -33.43 -21.58 3.91
C ASN A 88 -33.45 -21.17 2.44
#